data_AF-A0ABD0RNW9-F1
#
_entry.id   AF-A0ABD0RNW9-F1
#
_cell.length_a   1.000
_cell.length_b   1.000
_cell.length_c   1.000
_cell.angle_alpha   90.00
_cell.angle_beta   90.00
_cell.angle_gamma   90.00
#
_symmetry.space_group_name_H-M   'P 1'
#
loop_
_entity.id
_entity.type
_entity.pdbx_description
1 polymer ?
#
loop_
_entity_poly.entity_id
_entity_poly.type
_entity_poly.pdbx_seq_one_letter_code
_entity_poly.pdbx_strand_id
1 'polypeptide(L)' 'GMEYLGSQNYIHRDLAARNILVENESLVKIGDFGLTKSIKDDKEYYKVTEEQDSPV' A
#
# COMPACT_ATOMS: atom_id res chain seq x y z
N GLY A 1 0.69 -9.72 -5.70
CA GLY A 1 0.76 -8.25 -5.58
C GLY A 1 0.59 -7.81 -4.14
N MET A 2 -0.66 -7.69 -3.67
CA MET A 2 -0.95 -7.27 -2.29
C MET A 2 -0.44 -8.26 -1.23
N GLU A 3 -0.48 -9.56 -1.51
CA GLU A 3 0.13 -10.57 -0.64
C GLU A 3 1.64 -10.34 -0.44
N TYR A 4 2.37 -10.00 -1.51
CA TYR A 4 3.78 -9.66 -1.42
C TYR A 4 3.99 -8.41 -0.55
N LEU A 5 3.22 -7.34 -0.77
CA LEU A 5 3.30 -6.14 0.08
C LEU A 5 3.02 -6.46 1.55
N GLY A 6 2.02 -7.29 1.82
CA GLY A 6 1.71 -7.77 3.17
C GLY A 6 2.87 -8.56 3.79
N SER A 7 3.51 -9.46 3.04
CA SER A 7 4.69 -10.21 3.52
C SER A 7 5.90 -9.32 3.83
N GLN A 8 5.93 -8.11 3.26
CA GLN A 8 6.97 -7.10 3.48
C GLN A 8 6.54 -6.05 4.52
N ASN A 9 5.43 -6.27 5.25
CA ASN A 9 4.85 -5.31 6.18
C ASN A 9 4.53 -3.93 5.55
N TYR A 10 4.07 -3.91 4.30
CA TYR A 10 3.61 -2.70 3.62
C TYR A 10 2.12 -2.71 3.33
N ILE A 11 1.48 -1.56 3.54
CA ILE A 11 0.11 -1.28 3.12
C ILE A 11 0.11 -0.18 2.05
N HIS A 12 -0.51 -0.46 0.91
CA HIS A 12 -0.55 0.49 -0.21
C HIS A 12 -1.39 1.74 0.09
N ARG A 13 -2.46 1.59 0.88
CA ARG A 13 -3.48 2.61 1.26
C ARG A 13 -4.25 3.28 0.12
N ASP A 14 -3.83 3.14 -1.14
CA ASP A 14 -4.55 3.66 -2.31
C ASP A 14 -4.61 2.66 -3.47
N LEU A 15 -5.21 1.49 -3.23
CA LEU A 15 -5.40 0.49 -4.29
C LEU A 15 -6.65 0.83 -5.11
N ALA A 16 -6.46 1.59 -6.18
CA ALA A 16 -7.52 1.99 -7.11
C ALA A 16 -7.11 1.65 -8.55
N ALA A 17 -8.10 1.51 -9.45
CA ALA A 17 -7.84 1.17 -10.86
C ALA A 17 -6.86 2.14 -11.54
N ARG A 18 -6.88 3.43 -11.16
CA ARG A 18 -5.93 4.45 -11.65
C ARG A 18 -4.45 4.15 -11.30
N ASN A 19 -4.22 3.37 -10.24
CA ASN A 19 -2.90 3.00 -9.74
C ASN A 19 -2.48 1.61 -10.22
N ILE A 20 -3.25 0.99 -11.14
CA ILE A 20 -2.89 -0.27 -11.78
C ILE A 20 -2.36 0.02 -13.18
N LEU A 21 -1.09 -0.34 -13.40
CA LEU A 21 -0.42 -0.18 -14.68
C LEU A 21 -0.57 -1.45 -15.50
N VAL A 22 -1.17 -1.35 -16.69
CA VAL A 22 -1.30 -2.49 -17.61
C VAL A 22 -0.02 -2.59 -18.45
N GLU A 23 0.69 -3.71 -18.35
CA GLU A 23 1.89 -3.98 -19.17
C GLU A 23 1.51 -4.74 -20.44
N ASN A 24 0.66 -5.75 -20.32
CA ASN A 24 0.08 -6.50 -21.44
C ASN A 24 -1.21 -7.21 -20.99
N GLU A 25 -1.85 -7.97 -21.90
CA GLU A 25 -3.14 -8.65 -21.65
C GLU A 25 -3.16 -9.56 -20.41
N SER A 26 -2.00 -10.09 -20.01
CA SER A 26 -1.87 -11.05 -18.90
C SER A 26 -1.19 -10.48 -17.66
N LEU A 27 -0.69 -9.25 -17.73
CA LEU A 27 0.21 -8.71 -16.71
C LEU A 27 -0.13 -7.25 -16.37
N VAL A 28 -0.37 -7.04 -15.08
CA VAL A 28 -0.55 -5.72 -14.48
C VAL A 28 0.43 -5.52 -13.33
N LYS A 29 0.79 -4.27 -13.07
CA LYS A 29 1.66 -3.86 -11.96
C LYS A 29 0.92 -2.88 -11.06
N ILE A 30 1.21 -2.95 -9.77
CA ILE A 30 0.71 -2.01 -8.77
C ILE A 30 1.67 -0.80 -8.77
N GLY A 31 1.13 0.40 -8.94
CA GLY A 31 1.88 1.66 -8.97
C GLY A 31 1.30 2.68 -7.99
N ASP A 32 1.92 3.87 -7.94
CA ASP A 32 1.59 4.97 -7.03
C ASP A 32 1.62 4.60 -5.53
N PHE A 33 2.85 4.52 -4.99
CA PHE A 33 3.11 4.26 -3.59
C PHE A 33 3.15 5.54 -2.74
N GLY A 34 2.66 6.68 -3.25
CA GLY A 34 2.74 7.98 -2.54
C GLY A 34 2.06 7.96 -1.16
N LEU A 35 1.05 7.11 -1.00
CA LEU A 35 0.35 6.89 0.26
C LEU A 35 0.79 5.63 0.99
N THR A 36 1.78 4.89 0.52
CA THR A 36 2.19 3.63 1.17
C THR A 36 2.79 3.85 2.55
N LYS A 37 2.53 2.91 3.47
CA LYS A 37 3.14 2.90 4.81
C LYS A 37 3.71 1.52 5.12
N SER A 38 4.86 1.51 5.79
CA SER A 38 5.34 0.31 6.48
C SER A 38 4.65 0.19 7.83
N ILE A 39 4.27 -1.02 8.18
CA ILE A 39 3.83 -1.40 9.52
C ILE A 39 5.11 -1.82 10.27
N LYS A 40 5.32 -1.26 11.46
CA LYS A 40 6.45 -1.67 12.30
C LYS A 40 6.17 -3.06 12.86
N ASP A 41 7.20 -3.88 12.99
CA ASP A 41 7.08 -5.29 13.41
C ASP A 41 6.44 -5.48 14.79
N ASP A 42 6.42 -4.43 15.63
CA ASP A 42 5.77 -4.41 16.94
C ASP A 42 4.26 -4.11 16.89
N LYS A 43 3.69 -3.92 15.70
CA LYS A 43 2.27 -3.58 15.51
C LYS A 43 1.62 -4.46 14.45
N GLU A 44 0.50 -5.09 14.78
CA GLU A 44 -0.27 -5.89 13.83
C GLU A 44 -1.12 -5.04 12.86
N TYR A 45 -1.40 -3.79 13.23
CA TYR A 45 -2.26 -2.91 12.43
C TYR A 45 -1.77 -1.46 12.47
N TYR A 46 -1.94 -0.77 11.34
CA TYR A 46 -1.74 0.68 11.25
C TYR A 46 -2.91 1.41 11.93
N LYS A 47 -2.59 2.34 12.82
CA LYS A 47 -3.57 3.22 13.48
C LYS A 47 -3.07 4.65 13.40
N VAL A 48 -3.91 5.55 12.89
CA VAL A 48 -3.70 6.99 12.95
C VAL A 48 -3.96 7.44 14.38
N THR A 49 -2.94 7.95 15.08
CA THR A 49 -3.06 8.38 16.49
C THR A 49 -2.80 9.86 16.72
N GLU A 50 -2.15 10.57 15.79
CA GLU A 50 -1.83 11.99 15.91
C GLU A 50 -2.24 12.78 14.67
N GLU A 51 -2.50 14.08 14.79
CA GLU A 51 -2.89 14.96 13.66
C GLU A 51 -1.83 15.02 12.55
N GLN A 52 -0.58 14.67 12.84
CA GLN A 52 0.51 14.60 11.87
C GLN A 52 0.51 13.30 11.05
N ASP A 53 -0.15 12.25 11.54
CA ASP A 53 -0.44 11.05 10.75
C ASP A 53 -1.68 11.33 9.90
N SER A 54 -1.49 12.09 8.82
CA SER A 54 -2.60 12.26 7.87
C SER A 54 -3.06 10.88 7.37
N PRO A 55 -4.38 10.60 7.40
CA PRO A 55 -4.92 9.39 6.78
C PRO A 55 -4.73 9.41 5.26
N VAL A 56 -4.41 10.58 4.69
CA VAL A 56 -4.14 10.84 3.26
C VAL A 56 -2.87 11.67 3.14
#